data_AF-X0GKK4-F1
#
_entry.id   AF-X0GKK4-F1
#
_cell.length_a   1.000
_cell.length_b   1.000
_cell.length_c   1.000
_cell.angle_alpha   90.00
_cell.angle_beta   90.00
_cell.angle_gamma   90.00
#
_symmetry.space_group_name_H-M   'P 1'
#
loop_
_entity.id
_entity.type
_entity.pdbx_description
1 polymer ?
#
loop_
_entity_poly.entity_id
_entity_poly.type
_entity_poly.pdbx_seq_one_letter_code
_entity_poly.pdbx_strand_id
1 'polypeptide(L)'
;MQCLNHTSYLGLAARPISASIETKRTGDDEDNAALQIGTWQAAQWNYLESLLIRIGGEEHAETALTDLGLLPAIITHGHQWSFAATTREGGKIVLWRQFIFGRTSSIAGIYAIATVVEYLRHWTETAYWEWFKRNILDRSEST
;
A
#
# COMPACT_ATOMS: atom_id res chain seq x y z
N MET A 1 -19.31 -13.73 0.30
CA MET A 1 -18.70 -12.76 -0.63
C MET A 1 -17.20 -12.78 -0.40
N GLN A 2 -16.41 -13.05 -1.42
CA GLN A 2 -14.95 -13.07 -1.32
C GLN A 2 -14.44 -11.64 -1.57
N CYS A 3 -13.72 -11.08 -0.60
CA CYS A 3 -13.06 -9.78 -0.72
C CYS A 3 -11.64 -10.00 -1.26
N LEU A 4 -11.08 -9.04 -1.99
CA LEU A 4 -9.68 -9.01 -2.41
C LEU A 4 -8.81 -8.13 -1.51
N ASN A 5 -9.41 -7.53 -0.47
CA ASN A 5 -8.77 -6.57 0.41
C ASN A 5 -8.93 -6.92 1.90
N HIS A 6 -8.04 -6.34 2.70
CA HIS A 6 -8.01 -6.40 4.16
C HIS A 6 -9.12 -5.56 4.85
N THR A 7 -10.17 -5.19 4.12
CA THR A 7 -11.31 -4.40 4.61
C THR A 7 -12.63 -5.04 4.18
N SER A 8 -13.67 -4.89 4.99
CA SER A 8 -15.02 -5.36 4.70
C SER A 8 -15.86 -4.38 3.89
N TYR A 9 -15.28 -3.23 3.49
CA TYR A 9 -16.00 -2.23 2.71
C TYR A 9 -16.31 -2.74 1.28
N LEU A 10 -17.60 -2.98 1.01
CA LEU A 10 -18.09 -3.62 -0.22
C LEU A 10 -17.66 -2.90 -1.51
N GLY A 11 -17.58 -1.57 -1.48
CA GLY A 11 -17.18 -0.76 -2.65
C GLY A 11 -15.75 -1.04 -3.13
N LEU A 12 -14.93 -1.67 -2.29
CA LEU A 12 -13.58 -2.09 -2.61
C LEU A 12 -13.42 -3.61 -2.66
N ALA A 13 -14.49 -4.40 -2.50
CA ALA A 13 -14.36 -5.86 -2.40
C ALA A 13 -13.65 -6.50 -3.60
N ALA A 14 -13.85 -5.96 -4.81
CA ALA A 14 -13.22 -6.40 -6.05
C ALA A 14 -12.20 -5.39 -6.62
N ARG A 15 -11.68 -4.46 -5.79
CA ARG A 15 -10.76 -3.40 -6.21
C ARG A 15 -9.51 -3.41 -5.34
N PRO A 16 -8.46 -4.17 -5.70
CA PRO A 16 -7.25 -4.28 -4.89
C PRO A 16 -6.66 -2.91 -4.54
N ILE A 17 -6.38 -2.69 -3.26
CA ILE A 17 -5.80 -1.45 -2.77
C ILE A 17 -4.28 -1.54 -2.96
N SER A 18 -3.73 -0.76 -3.88
CA SER A 18 -2.28 -0.74 -4.13
C SER A 18 -1.52 0.27 -3.28
N ALA A 19 -2.20 1.29 -2.76
CA ALA A 19 -1.61 2.38 -1.99
C ALA A 19 -2.60 2.89 -0.94
N SER A 20 -2.09 3.36 0.20
CA SER A 20 -2.90 3.97 1.25
C SER A 20 -2.65 5.48 1.33
N ILE A 21 -3.65 6.26 1.70
CA ILE A 21 -3.50 7.71 1.93
C ILE A 21 -4.14 8.03 3.28
N GLU A 22 -3.38 8.69 4.15
CA GLU A 22 -3.87 9.21 5.43
C GLU A 22 -3.80 10.73 5.45
N THR A 23 -4.89 11.36 5.90
CA THR A 23 -5.01 12.82 5.94
C THR A 23 -5.33 13.31 7.33
N LYS A 24 -4.46 14.18 7.86
CA LYS A 24 -4.60 14.83 9.16
C LYS A 24 -4.80 16.33 9.06
N ARG A 25 -5.56 16.88 10.01
CA ARG A 25 -5.74 18.33 10.13
C ARG A 25 -4.51 18.93 10.80
N THR A 26 -4.32 20.23 10.58
CA THR A 26 -3.25 20.99 11.24
C THR A 26 -3.41 20.91 12.76
N GLY A 27 -2.39 20.39 13.45
CA GLY A 27 -2.37 20.26 14.92
C GLY A 27 -2.62 18.85 15.43
N ASP A 28 -2.93 17.89 14.56
CA ASP A 28 -2.96 16.46 14.91
C ASP A 28 -1.54 15.89 14.99
N ASP A 29 -1.33 14.93 15.88
CA ASP A 29 -0.03 14.28 16.08
C ASP A 29 0.36 13.41 14.87
N GLU A 30 1.58 13.62 14.37
CA GLU A 30 2.15 12.94 13.22
C GLU A 30 2.38 11.44 13.50
N ASP A 31 2.65 11.07 14.76
CA ASP A 31 2.81 9.67 15.15
C ASP A 31 1.52 8.87 15.07
N ASN A 32 0.38 9.51 15.28
CA ASN A 32 -0.92 8.87 15.09
C ASN A 32 -1.20 8.53 13.62
N ALA A 33 -0.82 9.41 12.68
CA ALA A 33 -1.05 9.17 11.25
C ALA A 33 -0.30 7.93 10.75
N ALA A 34 0.94 7.75 11.18
CA ALA A 34 1.72 6.62 10.73
C ALA A 34 1.42 5.33 11.48
N LEU A 35 1.00 5.41 12.75
CA LEU A 35 0.47 4.25 13.45
C LEU A 35 -0.75 3.68 12.69
N GLN A 36 -1.61 4.56 12.17
CA GLN A 36 -2.75 4.17 11.34
C GLN A 36 -2.33 3.55 10.02
N ILE A 37 -1.44 4.19 9.26
CA ILE A 37 -0.87 3.60 8.02
C ILE A 37 -0.23 2.25 8.30
N GLY A 38 0.59 2.14 9.34
CA GLY A 38 1.24 0.89 9.74
C GLY A 38 0.23 -0.19 10.09
N THR A 39 -0.85 0.15 10.78
CA THR A 39 -1.94 -0.79 11.11
C THR A 39 -2.65 -1.28 9.85
N TRP A 40 -3.03 -0.39 8.94
CA TRP A 40 -3.72 -0.76 7.70
C TRP A 40 -2.83 -1.63 6.80
N GLN A 41 -1.59 -1.22 6.60
CA GLN A 41 -0.68 -2.00 5.76
C GLN A 41 -0.24 -3.30 6.43
N ALA A 42 -0.16 -3.37 7.76
CA ALA A 42 0.05 -4.64 8.44
C ALA A 42 -1.11 -5.62 8.22
N ALA A 43 -2.35 -5.13 8.32
CA ALA A 43 -3.52 -5.92 7.98
C ALA A 43 -3.50 -6.36 6.51
N GLN A 44 -3.04 -5.47 5.62
CA GLN A 44 -2.88 -5.78 4.20
C GLN A 44 -1.84 -6.87 3.94
N TRP A 45 -0.65 -6.77 4.53
CA TRP A 45 0.41 -7.77 4.40
C TRP A 45 -0.06 -9.15 4.88
N ASN A 46 -0.70 -9.21 6.05
CA ASN A 46 -1.25 -10.46 6.60
C ASN A 46 -2.36 -11.04 5.71
N TYR A 47 -3.18 -10.17 5.13
CA TYR A 47 -4.25 -10.60 4.24
C TYR A 47 -3.71 -11.17 2.92
N LEU A 48 -2.78 -10.47 2.28
CA LEU A 48 -2.11 -10.93 1.06
C LEU A 48 -1.39 -12.26 1.29
N GLU A 49 -0.67 -12.39 2.40
CA GLU A 49 -0.06 -13.65 2.82
C GLU A 49 -1.10 -14.77 2.93
N SER A 50 -2.22 -14.53 3.62
CA SER A 50 -3.27 -15.53 3.77
C SER A 50 -3.87 -15.98 2.42
N LEU A 51 -3.99 -15.06 1.45
CA LEU A 51 -4.45 -15.39 0.10
C LEU A 51 -3.41 -16.22 -0.64
N LEU A 52 -2.15 -15.82 -0.61
CA LEU A 52 -1.07 -16.51 -1.30
C LEU A 52 -0.83 -17.92 -0.74
N ILE A 53 -0.89 -18.10 0.58
CA ILE A 53 -0.81 -19.42 1.23
C ILE A 53 -1.96 -20.32 0.75
N ARG A 54 -3.19 -19.78 0.69
CA ARG A 54 -4.35 -20.54 0.20
C ARG A 54 -4.23 -20.96 -1.27
N ILE A 55 -3.56 -20.16 -2.08
CA ILE A 55 -3.42 -20.37 -3.52
C ILE A 55 -2.26 -21.30 -3.85
N GLY A 56 -1.11 -21.17 -3.17
CA GLY A 56 0.11 -21.89 -3.55
C GLY A 56 1.02 -22.30 -2.41
N GLY A 57 0.57 -22.24 -1.15
CA GLY A 57 1.34 -22.62 0.03
C GLY A 57 2.33 -21.56 0.53
N GLU A 58 3.04 -21.88 1.61
CA GLU A 58 3.92 -20.95 2.33
C GLU A 58 5.11 -20.49 1.48
N GLU A 59 5.76 -21.39 0.74
CA GLU A 59 6.89 -21.06 -0.13
C GLU A 59 6.50 -20.07 -1.24
N HIS A 60 5.32 -20.25 -1.82
CA HIS A 60 4.79 -19.30 -2.81
C HIS A 60 4.53 -17.93 -2.18
N ALA A 61 3.92 -17.90 -0.99
CA ALA A 61 3.64 -16.66 -0.28
C ALA A 61 4.92 -15.91 0.05
N GLU A 62 5.94 -16.58 0.58
CA GLU A 62 7.23 -15.94 0.87
C GLU A 62 7.85 -15.32 -0.39
N THR A 63 7.96 -16.10 -1.47
CA THR A 63 8.54 -15.63 -2.74
C THR A 63 7.76 -14.45 -3.32
N ALA A 64 6.42 -14.55 -3.35
CA ALA A 64 5.57 -13.51 -3.92
C ALA A 64 5.60 -12.22 -3.08
N LEU A 65 5.61 -12.31 -1.75
CA LEU A 65 5.67 -11.13 -0.90
C LEU A 65 7.03 -10.44 -0.94
N THR A 66 8.12 -11.21 -1.05
CA THR A 66 9.46 -10.64 -1.29
C THR A 66 9.54 -9.92 -2.63
N ASP A 67 8.96 -10.50 -3.68
CA ASP A 67 8.90 -9.90 -5.03
C ASP A 67 8.05 -8.62 -5.06
N LEU A 68 6.99 -8.53 -4.24
CA LEU A 68 6.20 -7.29 -4.10
C LEU A 68 7.04 -6.12 -3.54
N GLY A 69 7.96 -6.44 -2.62
CA GLY A 69 8.92 -5.50 -2.04
C GLY A 69 8.34 -4.53 -1.01
N LEU A 70 7.34 -3.72 -1.39
CA LEU A 70 6.76 -2.71 -0.52
C LEU A 70 5.27 -2.44 -0.78
N LEU A 71 4.59 -1.89 0.23
CA LEU A 71 3.29 -1.24 0.09
C LEU A 71 3.44 0.27 0.31
N PRO A 72 3.13 1.13 -0.68
CA PRO A 72 3.29 2.58 -0.57
C PRO A 72 2.13 3.23 0.19
N ALA A 73 2.44 4.35 0.82
CA ALA A 73 1.47 5.21 1.46
C ALA A 73 1.82 6.70 1.27
N ILE A 74 0.80 7.55 1.32
CA ILE A 74 0.95 9.00 1.39
C ILE A 74 0.39 9.47 2.72
N ILE A 75 1.12 10.35 3.39
CA ILE A 75 0.65 11.04 4.59
C ILE A 75 0.56 12.53 4.26
N THR A 76 -0.61 13.11 4.50
CA THR A 76 -0.84 14.54 4.31
C THR A 76 -1.16 15.18 5.66
N HIS A 77 -0.37 16.17 6.08
CA HIS A 77 -0.61 16.94 7.28
C HIS A 77 -0.64 18.43 6.92
N GLY A 78 -1.83 19.03 6.95
CA GLY A 78 -2.03 20.41 6.54
C GLY A 78 -1.58 20.62 5.09
N HIS A 79 -0.57 21.44 4.88
CA HIS A 79 0.01 21.68 3.54
C HIS A 79 1.08 20.67 3.14
N GLN A 80 1.63 19.87 4.07
CA GLN A 80 2.76 18.98 3.81
C GLN A 80 2.31 17.62 3.31
N TRP A 81 2.96 17.12 2.27
CA TRP A 81 2.76 15.79 1.71
C TRP A 81 4.06 15.00 1.80
N SER A 82 3.99 13.83 2.44
CA SER A 82 5.12 12.93 2.62
C SER A 82 4.79 11.52 2.16
N PHE A 83 5.81 10.85 1.66
CA PHE A 83 5.76 9.45 1.30
C PHE A 83 6.11 8.59 2.52
N ALA A 84 5.38 7.49 2.65
CA ALA A 84 5.62 6.42 3.59
C ALA A 84 5.51 5.10 2.85
N ALA A 85 6.07 4.04 3.41
CA ALA A 85 5.90 2.70 2.88
C ALA A 85 6.10 1.68 3.97
N THR A 86 5.55 0.49 3.80
CA THR A 86 5.94 -0.67 4.60
C THR A 86 6.64 -1.71 3.75
N THR A 87 7.72 -2.27 4.27
CA THR A 87 8.39 -3.46 3.74
C THR A 87 8.16 -4.64 4.66
N ARG A 88 8.36 -5.85 4.15
CA ARG A 88 8.33 -7.07 4.95
C ARG A 88 9.73 -7.68 5.01
N GLU A 89 10.34 -7.65 6.19
CA GLU A 89 11.70 -8.12 6.44
C GLU A 89 11.68 -9.22 7.50
N GLY A 90 12.01 -10.45 7.12
CA GLY A 90 12.03 -11.59 8.04
C GLY A 90 10.71 -11.82 8.78
N GLY A 91 9.58 -11.64 8.08
CA GLY A 91 8.23 -11.77 8.66
C GLY A 91 7.78 -10.57 9.51
N LYS A 92 8.62 -9.54 9.69
CA LYS A 92 8.26 -8.31 10.38
C LYS A 92 7.93 -7.22 9.37
N ILE A 93 6.94 -6.40 9.70
CA ILE A 93 6.57 -5.24 8.89
C ILE A 93 7.38 -4.05 9.41
N VAL A 94 8.16 -3.43 8.52
CA VAL A 94 8.97 -2.25 8.81
C VAL A 94 8.32 -1.05 8.15
N LEU A 95 8.04 0.00 8.94
CA LEU A 95 7.41 1.23 8.46
C LEU A 95 8.46 2.32 8.20
N TRP A 96 8.56 2.73 6.94
CA TRP A 96 9.38 3.83 6.45
C TRP A 96 8.54 5.11 6.37
N ARG A 97 9.02 6.23 6.89
CA ARG A 97 8.22 7.44 7.08
C ARG A 97 8.96 8.71 6.67
N GLN A 98 8.16 9.76 6.47
CA GLN A 98 8.57 11.17 6.45
C GLN A 98 9.46 11.60 5.27
N PHE A 99 9.32 10.96 4.12
CA PHE A 99 9.93 11.47 2.89
C PHE A 99 9.05 12.58 2.31
N ILE A 100 9.21 13.81 2.82
CA ILE A 100 8.47 14.98 2.33
C ILE A 100 8.82 15.20 0.85
N PHE A 101 7.81 15.18 -0.01
CA PHE A 101 7.99 15.39 -1.45
C PHE A 101 7.29 16.64 -1.99
N GLY A 102 6.42 17.28 -1.20
CA GLY A 102 5.82 18.53 -1.64
C GLY A 102 4.96 19.22 -0.60
N ARG A 103 4.58 20.46 -0.94
CA ARG A 103 3.66 21.27 -0.13
C ARG A 103 2.63 21.93 -1.03
N THR A 104 1.37 21.96 -0.59
CA THR A 104 0.29 22.67 -1.32
C THR A 104 0.36 24.18 -1.17
N SER A 105 1.22 24.68 -0.27
CA SER A 105 1.46 26.11 -0.06
C SER A 105 2.43 26.73 -1.07
N SER A 106 2.92 25.97 -2.06
CA SER A 106 3.77 26.50 -3.14
C SER A 106 3.43 25.86 -4.48
N ILE A 107 3.53 26.63 -5.57
CA ILE A 107 3.27 26.14 -6.94
C ILE A 107 4.19 24.97 -7.28
N ALA A 108 5.49 25.11 -7.01
CA ALA A 108 6.46 24.03 -7.22
C ALA A 108 6.12 22.77 -6.41
N GLY A 109 5.66 22.94 -5.16
CA GLY A 109 5.24 21.83 -4.32
C GLY A 109 3.99 21.13 -4.84
N ILE A 110 3.03 21.86 -5.40
CA ILE A 110 1.85 21.28 -6.07
C ILE A 110 2.26 20.42 -7.26
N TYR A 111 3.17 20.89 -8.11
CA TYR A 111 3.68 20.09 -9.23
C TYR A 111 4.45 18.84 -8.77
N ALA A 112 5.23 18.95 -7.70
CA ALA A 112 5.90 17.79 -7.11
C ALA A 112 4.88 16.76 -6.58
N ILE A 113 3.82 17.21 -5.91
CA ILE A 113 2.73 16.34 -5.44
C ILE A 113 2.07 15.62 -6.60
N ALA A 114 1.65 16.35 -7.64
CA ALA A 114 1.03 15.77 -8.82
C ALA A 114 1.94 14.71 -9.48
N THR A 115 3.23 15.02 -9.60
CA THR A 115 4.23 14.10 -10.17
C THR A 115 4.35 12.80 -9.38
N VAL A 116 4.42 12.88 -8.05
CA VAL A 116 4.53 11.69 -7.19
C VAL A 116 3.24 10.85 -7.23
N VAL A 117 2.07 11.49 -7.24
CA VAL A 117 0.79 10.77 -7.36
C VAL A 117 0.67 10.05 -8.70
N GLU A 118 1.05 10.71 -9.81
CA GLU A 118 1.10 10.07 -11.13
C GLU A 118 2.14 8.93 -11.18
N TYR A 119 3.28 9.09 -10.51
CA TYR A 119 4.26 8.01 -10.40
C TYR A 119 3.70 6.80 -9.63
N LEU A 120 2.97 7.03 -8.54
CA LEU A 120 2.33 5.95 -7.78
C LEU A 120 1.22 5.27 -8.59
N ARG A 121 0.45 6.03 -9.35
CA ARG A 121 -0.52 5.46 -10.30
C ARG A 121 0.18 4.57 -11.32
N HIS A 122 1.26 5.04 -11.92
CA HIS A 122 2.02 4.25 -12.88
C HIS A 122 2.56 2.96 -12.24
N TRP A 123 3.12 3.05 -11.03
CA TRP A 123 3.57 1.88 -10.28
C TRP A 123 2.42 0.91 -9.95
N THR A 124 1.24 1.42 -9.61
CA THR A 124 0.05 0.59 -9.43
C THR A 124 -0.27 -0.23 -10.67
N GLU A 125 -0.24 0.40 -11.84
CA GLU A 125 -0.61 -0.22 -13.11
C GLU A 125 0.46 -1.22 -13.59
N THR A 126 1.75 -0.89 -13.44
CA THR A 126 2.84 -1.66 -14.06
C THR A 126 3.56 -2.63 -13.13
N ALA A 127 3.53 -2.38 -11.81
CA ALA A 127 4.18 -3.24 -10.83
C ALA A 127 3.15 -3.97 -9.96
N TYR A 128 2.33 -3.23 -9.19
CA TYR A 128 1.40 -3.86 -8.24
C TYR A 128 0.36 -4.72 -8.93
N TRP A 129 -0.27 -4.21 -10.00
CA TRP A 129 -1.33 -4.92 -10.69
C TRP A 129 -0.82 -6.16 -11.43
N GLU A 130 0.34 -6.04 -12.10
CA GLU A 130 0.99 -7.20 -12.75
C GLU A 130 1.41 -8.26 -11.72
N TRP A 131 1.93 -7.83 -10.57
CA TRP A 131 2.18 -8.72 -9.44
C TRP A 131 0.90 -9.40 -8.94
N PHE A 132 -0.19 -8.64 -8.79
CA PHE A 132 -1.45 -9.16 -8.25
C PHE A 132 -2.07 -10.20 -9.18
N LYS A 133 -2.10 -9.92 -10.50
CA LYS A 133 -2.60 -10.88 -11.50
C LYS A 133 -1.84 -12.20 -11.43
N ARG A 134 -0.51 -12.14 -11.56
CA ARG A 134 0.37 -13.31 -11.61
C ARG A 134 0.28 -14.20 -10.36
N ASN A 135 0.16 -13.60 -9.18
CA ASN A 135 0.25 -14.33 -7.92
C ASN A 135 -1.12 -14.68 -7.31
N ILE A 136 -2.16 -13.88 -7.56
CA ILE A 136 -3.48 -14.05 -6.92
C ILE A 136 -4.57 -14.47 -7.91
N LEU A 137 -4.61 -13.91 -9.13
CA LEU A 137 -5.69 -14.19 -10.08
C LEU A 137 -5.38 -15.40 -10.96
N ASP A 138 -4.23 -15.44 -11.62
CA ASP A 138 -3.90 -16.46 -12.63
C ASP A 138 -3.78 -17.87 -12.03
N ARG A 139 -3.41 -17.97 -10.75
CA ARG A 139 -3.31 -19.24 -10.02
C ARG A 139 -4.61 -19.73 -9.41
N SER A 140 -5.66 -18.91 -9.41
CA SER A 140 -6.97 -19.29 -8.88
C SER A 140 -7.79 -20.19 -9.82
N GLU A 141 -7.42 -20.25 -11.11
CA GLU A 141 -8.13 -21.03 -12.15
C GLU A 141 -7.57 -22.47 -12.35
N SER A 142 -6.55 -22.88 -11.60
CA SER A 142 -5.91 -24.20 -11.74
C SER A 142 -6.48 -25.29 -10.81
N THR A 143 -7.68 -25.09 -10.26
CA THR A 143 -8.38 -26.03 -9.36
C THR A 143 -9.72 -26.43 -9.94
#